data_AF-A0A7S1JMF1-F1
#
_entry.id   AF-A0A7S1JMF1-F1
#
_cell.length_a   1.000
_cell.length_b   1.000
_cell.length_c   1.000
_cell.angle_alpha   90.00
_cell.angle_beta   90.00
_cell.angle_gamma   90.00
#
_symmetry.space_group_name_H-M   'P 1'
#
loop_
_entity.id
_entity.type
_entity.pdbx_description
1 polymer ?
#
loop_
_entity_poly.entity_id
_entity_poly.type
_entity_poly.pdbx_seq_one_letter_code
_entity_poly.pdbx_strand_id
1 'polypeptide(L)'
;ATDEDSLRGLAVTKDDQWLRTFVGAASGSILQYAYPTTGRSGDEWRSPQRSRAHEKAIRCLALNCSPSDAAGAGQILASASADATVKLHRLSDGDGRGGAFL
;
A
#
# COMPACT_ATOMS: atom_id res chain seq x y z
N ALA A 1 -23.08 -12.18 -9.27
CA ALA A 1 -22.22 -12.07 -8.08
C ALA A 1 -21.27 -10.91 -8.35
N THR A 2 -21.29 -9.87 -7.52
CA THR A 2 -20.21 -8.87 -7.54
C THR A 2 -18.92 -9.65 -7.28
N ASP A 3 -18.00 -9.62 -8.24
CA ASP A 3 -16.74 -10.36 -8.19
C ASP A 3 -15.86 -9.68 -7.13
N GLU A 4 -16.12 -9.98 -5.86
CA GLU A 4 -15.34 -9.46 -4.75
C GLU A 4 -13.94 -10.05 -4.82
N ASP A 5 -13.01 -9.22 -5.25
CA ASP A 5 -11.60 -9.57 -5.41
C ASP A 5 -11.03 -10.03 -4.05
N SER A 6 -10.75 -11.34 -3.95
CA SER A 6 -10.32 -11.96 -2.70
C SER A 6 -9.00 -11.36 -2.21
N LEU A 7 -9.02 -10.81 -1.00
CA LEU A 7 -7.86 -10.21 -0.35
C LEU A 7 -6.95 -11.31 0.24
N ARG A 8 -5.63 -11.18 0.06
CA ARG A 8 -4.65 -12.23 0.37
C ARG A 8 -3.55 -11.81 1.33
N GLY A 9 -3.13 -10.55 1.28
CA GLY A 9 -2.06 -10.03 2.12
C GLY A 9 -2.37 -8.64 2.61
N LEU A 10 -1.89 -8.30 3.80
CA LEU A 10 -2.07 -6.99 4.44
C LEU A 10 -0.71 -6.49 4.92
N ALA A 11 -0.42 -5.22 4.69
CA ALA A 11 0.70 -4.54 5.29
C ALA A 11 0.27 -3.13 5.74
N VAL A 12 0.76 -2.68 6.89
CA VAL A 12 0.35 -1.41 7.49
C VAL A 12 1.59 -0.60 7.84
N THR A 13 1.54 0.70 7.57
CA THR A 13 2.53 1.67 8.01
C THR A 13 1.84 2.91 8.57
N LYS A 14 2.55 3.64 9.43
CA LYS A 14 2.09 4.90 9.99
C LYS A 14 3.25 5.90 10.00
N ASP A 15 2.96 7.11 9.57
CA ASP A 15 3.79 8.29 9.82
C ASP A 15 2.99 9.30 10.68
N ASP A 16 3.55 10.48 10.90
CA ASP A 16 2.91 11.52 11.73
C ASP A 16 1.60 12.01 11.14
N GLN A 17 1.42 11.91 9.82
CA GLN A 17 0.27 12.45 9.08
C GLN A 17 -0.74 11.39 8.65
N TRP A 18 -0.32 10.14 8.43
CA TRP A 18 -1.12 9.11 7.78
C TRP A 18 -0.90 7.72 8.40
N LEU A 19 -2.00 7.01 8.60
CA LEU A 19 -2.05 5.54 8.65
C LEU A 19 -2.32 5.03 7.23
N ARG A 20 -1.44 4.19 6.69
CA ARG A 20 -1.61 3.57 5.36
C ARG A 20 -1.71 2.06 5.49
N THR A 21 -2.69 1.49 4.79
CA THR A 21 -2.94 0.05 4.72
C THR A 21 -2.87 -0.40 3.28
N PHE A 22 -2.02 -1.39 3.00
CA PHE A 22 -1.85 -2.01 1.70
C PHE A 22 -2.44 -3.42 1.71
N VAL A 23 -3.20 -3.75 0.68
CA VAL A 23 -3.85 -5.05 0.53
C VAL A 23 -3.49 -5.66 -0.81
N GLY A 24 -2.95 -6.87 -0.79
CA GLY A 24 -2.70 -7.66 -1.99
C GLY A 24 -3.92 -8.47 -2.36
N ALA A 25 -4.33 -8.44 -3.63
CA ALA A 25 -5.55 -9.07 -4.10
C ALA A 25 -5.30 -10.25 -5.06
N ALA A 26 -6.30 -11.12 -5.21
CA ALA A 26 -6.28 -12.25 -6.12
C ALA A 26 -6.17 -11.85 -7.60
N SER A 27 -6.63 -10.65 -7.95
CA SER A 27 -6.45 -10.05 -9.28
C SER A 27 -5.02 -9.65 -9.62
N GLY A 28 -4.08 -9.69 -8.66
CA GLY A 28 -2.75 -9.12 -8.81
C GLY A 28 -2.66 -7.62 -8.51
N SER A 29 -3.76 -7.02 -8.05
CA SER A 29 -3.77 -5.61 -7.65
C SER A 29 -3.25 -5.40 -6.22
N ILE A 30 -2.65 -4.24 -5.97
CA ILE A 30 -2.47 -3.70 -4.63
C ILE A 30 -3.50 -2.59 -4.42
N LEU A 31 -4.23 -2.67 -3.31
CA LEU A 31 -5.14 -1.63 -2.83
C LEU A 31 -4.48 -0.88 -1.69
N GLN A 32 -4.47 0.44 -1.77
CA GLN A 32 -3.93 1.31 -0.74
C GLN A 32 -5.04 2.17 -0.14
N TYR A 33 -5.21 2.07 1.17
CA TYR A 33 -6.11 2.88 1.98
C TYR A 33 -5.26 3.84 2.81
N ALA A 34 -5.75 5.07 3.00
CA ALA A 34 -5.07 6.08 3.81
C ALA A 34 -6.06 6.77 4.73
N TYR A 35 -5.67 6.93 5.99
CA TYR A 35 -6.43 7.62 7.03
C TYR A 35 -5.55 8.69 7.67
N PRO A 36 -6.01 9.95 7.78
CA PRO A 36 -5.23 11.02 8.41
C PRO A 36 -5.11 10.80 9.92
N THR A 37 -3.91 10.95 10.49
CA THR A 37 -3.67 10.75 11.94
C THR A 37 -3.67 12.04 12.74
N THR A 38 -3.55 13.19 12.08
CA THR A 38 -3.67 14.51 12.71
C THR A 38 -5.11 14.99 12.62
N GLY A 39 -5.86 14.90 13.71
CA GLY A 39 -7.29 15.22 13.78
C GLY A 39 -7.62 16.66 13.37
N ARG A 40 -7.87 16.87 12.08
CA ARG A 40 -8.56 18.04 11.53
C ARG A 40 -9.87 17.54 10.94
N SER A 41 -10.96 18.25 11.26
CA SER A 41 -12.32 18.07 10.72
C SER A 41 -12.32 17.49 9.29
N GLY A 42 -12.86 16.27 9.14
CA GLY A 42 -12.81 15.46 7.92
C GLY A 42 -12.10 14.11 8.03
N ASP A 43 -12.02 13.53 9.25
CA ASP A 43 -11.40 12.24 9.58
C ASP A 43 -12.12 11.04 8.91
N GLU A 44 -11.98 10.94 7.59
CA GLU A 44 -12.53 9.85 6.80
C GLU A 44 -11.41 9.11 6.06
N TRP A 45 -11.62 7.81 5.85
CA TRP A 45 -10.78 7.04 4.96
C TRP A 45 -10.84 7.63 3.55
N ARG A 46 -9.67 7.85 2.94
CA ARG A 46 -9.61 8.18 1.52
C ARG A 46 -10.06 6.99 0.69
N SER A 47 -10.67 7.26 -0.46
CA SER A 47 -10.98 6.22 -1.45
C SER A 47 -9.71 5.43 -1.79
N PRO A 48 -9.79 4.10 -1.89
CA PRO A 48 -8.61 3.29 -2.08
C PRO A 48 -7.98 3.52 -3.46
N GLN A 49 -6.66 3.70 -3.47
CA GLN A 49 -5.89 3.70 -4.71
C GLN A 49 -5.60 2.26 -5.11
N ARG A 50 -5.96 1.87 -6.34
CA ARG A 50 -5.67 0.55 -6.90
C ARG A 50 -4.51 0.66 -7.89
N SER A 51 -3.51 -0.21 -7.74
CA SER A 51 -2.46 -0.42 -8.74
C SER A 51 -2.48 -1.86 -9.23
N ARG A 52 -2.21 -2.06 -10.53
CA ARG A 52 -2.07 -3.41 -11.11
C ARG A 52 -0.61 -3.84 -11.00
N ALA A 53 -0.21 -4.28 -9.81
CA ALA A 53 1.16 -4.63 -9.53
C ALA A 53 1.60 -5.91 -10.25
N HIS A 54 0.74 -6.92 -10.32
CA HIS A 54 1.03 -8.25 -10.84
C HIS A 54 -0.03 -8.73 -11.84
N GLU A 55 0.33 -9.72 -12.66
CA GLU A 55 -0.61 -10.34 -13.62
C GLU A 55 -1.45 -11.44 -12.99
N LYS A 56 -1.02 -11.95 -11.83
CA LYS A 56 -1.70 -13.00 -11.06
C LYS A 56 -1.75 -12.62 -9.58
N ALA A 57 -2.46 -13.45 -8.82
CA ALA A 57 -2.71 -13.27 -7.40
C ALA A 57 -1.45 -12.96 -6.59
N ILE A 58 -1.52 -11.86 -5.83
CA ILE A 58 -0.54 -11.56 -4.79
C ILE A 58 -0.76 -12.56 -3.65
N ARG A 59 0.33 -13.16 -3.18
CA ARG A 59 0.33 -14.17 -2.11
C ARG A 59 0.77 -13.60 -0.78
N CYS A 60 1.68 -12.61 -0.80
CA CYS A 60 2.12 -11.93 0.40
C CYS A 60 2.58 -10.50 0.09
N LEU A 61 2.54 -9.68 1.13
CA LEU A 61 3.09 -8.33 1.18
C LEU A 61 4.04 -8.24 2.37
N ALA A 62 5.10 -7.45 2.24
CA ALA A 62 6.01 -7.13 3.33
C ALA A 62 6.47 -5.68 3.23
N LEU A 63 6.49 -4.97 4.36
CA LEU A 63 7.06 -3.62 4.47
C LEU A 63 8.42 -3.71 5.14
N ASN A 64 9.37 -2.90 4.70
CA ASN A 64 10.59 -2.71 5.46
C ASN A 64 10.31 -1.92 6.76
N CYS A 65 11.09 -2.20 7.80
CA CYS A 65 11.07 -1.43 9.05
C CYS A 65 11.98 -0.20 8.91
N SER A 66 11.68 0.70 7.98
CA SER A 66 12.37 2.00 7.92
C SER A 66 11.43 3.08 8.48
N PRO A 67 11.90 3.92 9.42
CA PRO A 67 11.20 5.14 9.79
C PRO A 67 11.00 6.02 8.54
N SER A 68 9.82 6.63 8.41
CA SER A 68 9.49 7.53 7.29
C SER A 68 10.29 8.85 7.33
N ASP A 69 10.92 9.17 8.46
CA ASP A 69 11.73 10.37 8.71
C ASP A 69 13.24 10.12 8.63
N ALA A 70 13.69 8.86 8.47
CA ALA A 70 15.10 8.55 8.31
C ALA A 70 15.58 8.95 6.90
N ALA A 71 16.45 9.95 6.85
CA ALA A 71 16.91 10.73 5.69
C ALA A 71 17.57 9.98 4.50
N GLY A 72 17.34 8.67 4.30
CA GLY A 72 18.11 7.87 3.33
C GLY A 72 17.34 6.97 2.38
N ALA A 73 16.28 6.26 2.83
CA ALA A 73 15.77 5.12 2.05
C ALA A 73 14.28 5.18 1.67
N GLY A 74 13.45 5.86 2.45
CA GLY A 74 11.99 5.78 2.32
C GLY A 74 11.46 4.37 2.65
N GLN A 75 10.13 4.23 2.72
CA GLN A 75 9.52 2.93 2.94
C GLN A 75 9.43 2.13 1.63
N ILE A 76 9.66 0.83 1.70
CA ILE A 76 9.59 -0.09 0.58
C ILE A 76 8.57 -1.17 0.91
N LEU A 77 7.63 -1.36 -0.01
CA LEU A 77 6.69 -2.49 -0.01
C LEU A 77 7.18 -3.54 -1.00
N ALA A 78 7.33 -4.78 -0.54
CA ALA A 78 7.56 -5.94 -1.39
C ALA A 78 6.24 -6.70 -1.58
N SER A 79 5.97 -7.14 -2.82
CA SER A 79 4.84 -8.02 -3.15
C SER A 79 5.32 -9.27 -3.88
N ALA A 80 4.93 -10.45 -3.41
CA ALA A 80 5.19 -11.72 -4.11
C ALA A 80 3.91 -12.30 -4.70
N SER A 81 4.00 -12.86 -5.90
CA SER A 81 2.82 -13.25 -6.68
C SER A 81 2.93 -14.65 -7.29
N ALA A 82 1.77 -15.20 -7.64
CA ALA A 82 1.64 -16.42 -8.44
C ALA A 82 2.12 -16.25 -9.89
N ASP A 83 2.48 -15.03 -10.33
CA ASP A 83 3.13 -14.78 -11.63
C ASP A 83 4.65 -15.09 -11.62
N ALA A 84 5.14 -15.71 -10.54
CA ALA A 84 6.55 -16.07 -10.34
C ALA A 84 7.49 -14.87 -10.21
N THR A 85 6.96 -13.70 -9.83
CA THR A 85 7.78 -12.50 -9.57
C THR A 85 7.60 -11.95 -8.16
N VAL A 86 8.64 -11.25 -7.71
CA VAL A 86 8.58 -10.34 -6.56
C VAL A 86 8.84 -8.93 -7.08
N LYS A 87 7.99 -7.97 -6.71
CA LYS A 87 8.17 -6.55 -7.06
C LYS A 87 8.39 -5.72 -5.80
N LEU A 88 9.28 -4.75 -5.92
CA LEU A 88 9.54 -3.75 -4.88
C LEU A 88 8.93 -2.43 -5.32
N HIS A 89 8.23 -1.79 -4.40
CA HIS A 89 7.52 -0.54 -4.61
C HIS A 89 8.07 0.46 -3.62
N ARG A 90 8.61 1.57 -4.13
CA ARG A 90 8.99 2.68 -3.27
C ARG A 90 7.71 3.42 -2.86
N LEU A 91 7.51 3.58 -1.57
CA LEU A 91 6.46 4.42 -1.04
C LEU A 91 7.04 5.84 -0.96
N SER A 92 6.45 6.77 -1.69
CA SER A 92 6.90 8.17 -1.67
C SER A 92 6.52 8.83 -0.35
N ASP A 93 7.46 9.59 0.21
CA ASP A 93 7.19 10.52 1.30
C ASP A 93 6.28 11.62 0.75
N GLY A 94 5.13 11.81 1.39
CA GLY A 94 3.94 12.34 0.75
C GLY A 94 4.08 13.74 0.15
N ASP A 95 3.64 13.89 -1.10
CA ASP A 95 3.27 15.20 -1.68
C ASP A 95 1.75 15.43 -1.65
N GLY A 96 1.05 14.92 -0.61
CA GLY A 96 -0.39 15.13 -0.38
C GLY A 96 -1.35 14.59 -1.45
N ARG A 97 -0.84 14.24 -2.64
CA ARG A 97 -1.52 13.65 -3.78
C ARG A 97 -1.21 12.17 -3.76
N GLY A 98 -2.12 11.44 -3.10
CA GLY A 98 -2.18 9.99 -2.94
C GLY A 98 -0.94 9.23 -3.43
N GLY A 99 -0.08 8.85 -2.48
CA GLY A 99 1.15 8.10 -2.73
C GLY A 99 0.86 6.94 -3.67
N ALA A 100 1.13 7.18 -4.94
CA ALA A 100 1.05 6.18 -5.98
C ALA A 100 2.48 5.70 -6.18
N PHE A 101 2.62 4.38 -6.20
CA PHE A 101 3.72 3.62 -6.79
C PHE A 101 4.50 4.47 -7.80
N LEU A 102 5.76 4.81 -7.47
CA LEU A 102 6.73 5.33 -8.44
C LEU A 102 7.38 4.16 -9.18
#